data_AF-A0A229TUV4-F1
#
_entry.id   AF-A0A229TUV4-F1
#
_cell.length_a   1.000
_cell.length_b   1.000
_cell.length_c   1.000
_cell.angle_alpha   90.00
_cell.angle_beta   90.00
_cell.angle_gamma   90.00
#
_symmetry.space_group_name_H-M   'P 1'
#
loop_
_entity.id
_entity.type
_entity.pdbx_description
1 polymer ?
#
loop_
_entity_poly.entity_id
_entity_poly.type
_entity_poly.pdbx_seq_one_letter_code
_entity_poly.pdbx_strand_id
1 'polypeptide(L)'
;MAVEDSLPTLRRLADLAELLIPGAVVYVRYSPGPEADAEHPSTDHESGLEMPGVSVNPLNAPGWWSLPVEDWLARRIVQYAHQQAEGARPWVLTGKEVDFGPDNEPLLVDVEPIAWISDELVREAHERYHSRLDAGRATHED
;
A
#
# COMPACT_ATOMS: atom_id res chain seq x y z
N MET A 1 -4.82 10.95 -22.90
CA MET A 1 -5.50 10.00 -22.01
C MET A 1 -4.96 10.25 -20.62
N ALA A 2 -5.83 10.33 -19.61
CA ALA A 2 -5.38 10.37 -18.22
C ALA A 2 -4.54 9.11 -17.94
N VAL A 3 -3.51 9.23 -17.10
CA VAL A 3 -2.64 8.11 -16.72
C VAL A 3 -3.51 7.05 -16.04
N GLU A 4 -4.41 7.48 -15.16
CA GLU A 4 -5.42 6.67 -14.46
C GLU A 4 -6.28 5.79 -15.36
N ASP A 5 -6.74 6.31 -16.50
CA ASP A 5 -7.59 5.58 -17.46
C ASP A 5 -6.85 4.41 -18.15
N SER A 6 -5.51 4.44 -18.12
CA SER A 6 -4.67 3.45 -18.76
C SER A 6 -4.09 2.40 -17.81
N LEU A 7 -4.17 2.63 -16.49
CA LEU A 7 -3.60 1.73 -15.51
C LEU A 7 -4.41 0.42 -15.44
N PRO A 8 -3.74 -0.75 -15.49
CA PRO A 8 -4.41 -2.02 -15.25
C PRO A 8 -5.00 -2.05 -13.85
N THR A 9 -6.08 -2.79 -13.67
CA THR A 9 -6.65 -3.08 -12.34
C THR A 9 -6.38 -4.53 -11.97
N LEU A 10 -5.61 -4.74 -10.91
CA LEU A 10 -5.35 -6.04 -10.32
C LEU A 10 -6.57 -6.50 -9.52
N ARG A 11 -6.95 -7.76 -9.68
CA ARG A 11 -8.17 -8.31 -9.08
C ARG A 11 -7.91 -9.44 -8.08
N ARG A 12 -6.68 -9.96 -8.02
CA ARG A 12 -6.29 -11.04 -7.12
C ARG A 12 -4.97 -10.75 -6.46
N LEU A 13 -4.79 -11.24 -5.22
CA LEU A 13 -3.52 -11.15 -4.50
C LEU A 13 -2.36 -11.81 -5.24
N ALA A 14 -2.65 -12.90 -5.96
CA ALA A 14 -1.64 -13.56 -6.79
C ALA A 14 -1.09 -12.63 -7.87
N ASP A 15 -1.95 -11.84 -8.52
CA ASP A 15 -1.54 -10.90 -9.56
C ASP A 15 -0.70 -9.74 -8.96
N LEU A 16 -0.97 -9.35 -7.71
CA LEU A 16 -0.14 -8.41 -6.96
C LEU A 16 1.22 -9.00 -6.58
N ALA A 17 1.27 -10.28 -6.20
CA ALA A 17 2.50 -10.98 -5.88
C ALA A 17 3.45 -11.10 -7.08
N GLU A 18 2.90 -11.20 -8.30
CA GLU A 18 3.68 -11.21 -9.54
C GLU A 18 4.46 -9.90 -9.77
N LEU A 19 4.08 -8.78 -9.15
CA LEU A 19 4.84 -7.54 -9.20
C LEU A 19 6.11 -7.55 -8.32
N LEU A 20 6.20 -8.47 -7.35
CA LEU A 20 7.33 -8.58 -6.42
C LEU A 20 8.51 -9.37 -7.01
N ILE A 21 8.96 -8.96 -8.20
CA ILE A 21 10.14 -9.57 -8.85
C ILE A 21 11.45 -9.12 -8.16
N PRO A 22 12.53 -9.92 -8.24
CA PRO A 22 13.82 -9.56 -7.66
C PRO A 22 14.30 -8.17 -8.11
N GLY A 23 14.59 -7.30 -7.14
CA GLY A 23 15.08 -5.94 -7.37
C GLY A 23 13.98 -4.88 -7.59
N ALA A 24 12.73 -5.28 -7.80
CA ALA A 24 11.61 -4.34 -7.81
C ALA A 24 11.23 -3.94 -6.37
N VAL A 25 11.08 -2.64 -6.13
CA VAL A 25 10.52 -2.11 -4.90
C VAL A 25 9.18 -1.50 -5.25
N VAL A 26 8.11 -2.03 -4.66
CA VAL A 26 6.75 -1.58 -4.95
C VAL A 26 6.00 -1.32 -3.66
N TYR A 27 5.08 -0.38 -3.75
CA TYR A 27 4.35 0.15 -2.63
C TYR A 27 2.86 0.16 -2.95
N VAL A 28 2.04 0.26 -1.90
CA VAL A 28 0.62 0.58 -2.01
C VAL A 28 0.36 1.93 -1.38
N ARG A 29 -0.48 2.73 -2.03
CA ARG A 29 -1.00 3.98 -1.50
C ARG A 29 -2.52 3.97 -1.58
N TYR A 30 -3.15 4.55 -0.57
CA TYR A 30 -4.58 4.82 -0.54
C TYR A 30 -4.73 6.34 -0.69
N SER A 31 -5.32 6.77 -1.79
CA SER A 31 -5.59 8.19 -2.07
C SER A 31 -6.69 8.32 -3.12
N PRO A 32 -7.17 9.53 -3.46
CA PRO A 32 -8.12 9.70 -4.57
C PRO A 32 -7.58 9.17 -5.92
N GLY A 33 -6.26 9.17 -6.10
CA GLY A 33 -5.60 8.59 -7.26
C GLY A 33 -4.26 9.24 -7.62
N PRO A 34 -3.51 8.64 -8.56
CA PRO A 34 -2.24 9.18 -9.05
C PRO A 34 -2.30 10.64 -9.50
N GLU A 35 -3.36 11.05 -10.20
CA GLU A 35 -3.47 12.41 -10.75
C GLU A 35 -3.66 13.42 -9.63
N ALA A 36 -4.45 13.06 -8.61
CA ALA A 36 -4.65 13.90 -7.44
C ALA A 36 -3.35 14.07 -6.62
N ASP A 37 -2.55 13.01 -6.52
CA ASP A 37 -1.28 13.01 -5.78
C ASP A 37 -0.11 13.61 -6.55
N ALA A 38 -0.17 13.69 -7.88
CA ALA A 38 0.94 14.19 -8.70
C ALA A 38 1.34 15.63 -8.38
N GLU A 39 0.39 16.43 -7.91
CA GLU A 39 0.59 17.85 -7.57
C GLU A 39 0.66 18.11 -6.06
N HIS A 40 0.39 17.10 -5.22
CA HIS A 40 0.16 17.30 -3.79
C HIS A 40 1.03 16.37 -2.93
N PRO A 41 2.06 16.90 -2.23
CA PRO A 41 2.73 16.13 -1.19
C PRO A 41 1.74 15.73 -0.09
N SER A 42 2.06 14.66 0.64
CA SER A 42 1.25 14.29 1.80
C SER A 42 1.41 15.34 2.91
N THR A 43 0.37 15.56 3.70
CA THR A 43 0.42 16.41 4.89
C THR A 43 0.34 15.53 6.13
N ASP A 44 1.22 15.77 7.10
CA ASP A 44 1.08 15.16 8.42
C ASP A 44 -0.17 15.74 9.11
N HIS A 45 -1.10 14.86 9.49
CA HIS A 45 -2.37 15.29 10.07
C HIS A 45 -2.20 15.92 11.46
N GLU A 46 -1.23 15.47 12.26
CA GLU A 46 -1.05 15.97 13.63
C GLU A 46 -0.39 17.35 13.66
N SER A 47 0.67 17.56 12.87
CA SER A 47 1.39 18.84 12.83
C SER A 47 0.88 19.82 11.76
N GLY A 48 0.17 19.33 10.74
CA GLY A 48 -0.23 20.10 9.56
C GLY A 48 0.92 20.44 8.60
N LEU A 49 2.11 19.85 8.79
CA LEU A 49 3.27 20.10 7.94
C LEU A 49 3.18 19.32 6.62
N GLU A 50 3.59 19.97 5.52
CA GLU A 50 3.80 19.28 4.25
C GLU A 50 5.03 18.38 4.35
N MET A 51 4.86 17.13 3.95
CA MET A 51 5.92 16.13 3.88
C MET A 51 6.69 16.26 2.56
N PRO A 52 7.97 15.87 2.51
CA PRO A 52 8.81 15.97 1.31
C PRO A 52 8.39 15.02 0.16
N GLY A 53 7.32 14.23 0.33
CA GLY A 53 6.84 13.27 -0.66
C GLY A 53 5.48 12.69 -0.31
N VAL A 54 5.05 11.68 -1.05
CA VAL A 54 3.82 10.93 -0.77
C VAL A 54 4.09 9.78 0.20
N SER A 55 3.27 9.68 1.24
CA SER A 55 3.29 8.57 2.20
C SER A 55 2.79 7.28 1.54
N VAL A 56 3.56 6.20 1.68
CA VAL A 56 3.27 4.92 1.04
C VAL A 56 3.56 3.74 1.94
N ASN A 57 3.02 2.57 1.59
CA ASN A 57 3.25 1.34 2.32
C ASN A 57 4.05 0.33 1.51
N PRO A 58 5.20 -0.16 2.02
CA PRO A 58 5.97 -1.19 1.34
C PRO A 58 5.17 -2.47 1.16
N LEU A 59 5.22 -3.04 -0.05
CA LEU A 59 4.66 -4.36 -0.34
C LEU A 59 5.71 -5.46 -0.34
N ASN A 60 6.99 -5.13 -0.53
CA ASN A 60 8.07 -6.09 -0.38
C ASN A 60 8.12 -6.64 1.05
N ALA A 61 8.20 -7.96 1.17
CA ALA A 61 8.32 -8.61 2.48
C ALA A 61 9.74 -8.37 3.06
N PRO A 62 9.85 -8.07 4.36
CA PRO A 62 11.15 -7.95 5.01
C PRO A 62 11.84 -9.31 5.10
N GLY A 63 13.17 -9.32 5.26
CA GLY A 63 13.98 -10.56 5.22
C GLY A 63 13.69 -11.58 6.33
N TRP A 64 12.97 -11.20 7.40
CA TRP A 64 12.54 -12.12 8.44
C TRP A 64 11.20 -12.81 8.14
N TRP A 65 10.46 -12.36 7.12
CA TRP A 65 9.20 -12.96 6.74
C TRP A 65 9.40 -14.34 6.13
N SER A 66 8.82 -15.36 6.75
CA SER A 66 8.99 -16.77 6.34
C SER A 66 7.69 -17.45 5.89
N LEU A 67 6.56 -16.74 5.90
CA LEU A 67 5.26 -17.24 5.44
C LEU A 67 5.08 -16.93 3.94
N PRO A 68 4.05 -17.49 3.27
CA PRO A 68 3.71 -17.10 1.90
C PRO A 68 3.65 -15.57 1.72
N VAL A 69 4.11 -15.09 0.56
CA VAL A 69 4.18 -13.63 0.30
C VAL A 69 2.80 -13.00 0.25
N GLU A 70 1.79 -13.75 -0.17
CA GLU A 70 0.40 -13.30 -0.20
C GLU A 70 -0.17 -13.08 1.21
N ASP A 71 0.35 -13.75 2.24
CA ASP A 71 0.00 -13.46 3.64
C ASP A 71 0.56 -12.10 4.07
N TRP A 72 1.77 -11.75 3.61
CA TRP A 72 2.36 -10.43 3.84
C TRP A 72 1.57 -9.35 3.10
N LEU A 73 1.31 -9.55 1.81
CA LEU A 73 0.52 -8.63 1.00
C LEU A 73 -0.87 -8.39 1.62
N ALA A 74 -1.56 -9.45 2.03
CA ALA A 74 -2.84 -9.34 2.71
C ALA A 74 -2.75 -8.45 3.96
N ARG A 75 -1.71 -8.63 4.79
CA ARG A 75 -1.45 -7.79 5.96
C ARG A 75 -1.24 -6.31 5.58
N ARG A 76 -0.48 -6.02 4.52
CA ARG A 76 -0.20 -4.63 4.08
C ARG A 76 -1.44 -3.94 3.52
N ILE A 77 -2.24 -4.65 2.73
CA ILE A 77 -3.51 -4.13 2.19
C ILE A 77 -4.51 -3.84 3.32
N VAL A 78 -4.71 -4.79 4.26
CA VAL A 78 -5.70 -4.62 5.34
C VAL A 78 -5.37 -3.48 6.29
N GLN A 79 -4.08 -3.21 6.56
CA GLN A 79 -3.65 -2.18 7.52
C GLN A 79 -4.24 -0.80 7.19
N TYR A 80 -4.42 -0.47 5.91
CA TYR A 80 -4.85 0.85 5.46
C TYR A 80 -6.23 0.86 4.79
N ALA A 81 -6.93 -0.28 4.79
CA ALA A 81 -8.26 -0.40 4.19
C ALA A 81 -9.31 0.58 4.79
N HIS A 82 -9.10 1.07 6.02
CA HIS A 82 -9.95 2.07 6.64
C HIS A 82 -10.02 3.39 5.83
N GLN A 83 -8.94 3.73 5.12
CA GLN A 83 -8.89 4.94 4.27
C GLN A 83 -9.87 4.84 3.08
N GLN A 84 -10.28 3.63 2.67
CA GLN A 84 -11.31 3.50 1.63
C GLN A 84 -12.67 4.02 2.07
N ALA A 85 -12.99 3.93 3.37
CA ALA A 85 -14.23 4.51 3.90
C ALA A 85 -14.22 6.04 3.81
N GLU A 86 -13.04 6.66 3.68
CA GLU A 86 -12.82 8.10 3.53
C GLU A 86 -12.77 8.54 2.05
N GLY A 87 -13.03 7.61 1.12
CA GLY A 87 -13.06 7.87 -0.32
C GLY A 87 -11.74 7.59 -1.06
N ALA A 88 -10.72 7.10 -0.36
CA ALA A 88 -9.47 6.69 -1.00
C ALA A 88 -9.63 5.37 -1.77
N ARG A 89 -8.84 5.20 -2.82
CA ARG A 89 -8.74 3.96 -3.59
C ARG A 89 -7.30 3.43 -3.54
N PRO A 90 -7.09 2.13 -3.29
CA PRO A 90 -5.74 1.57 -3.29
C PRO A 90 -5.16 1.45 -4.70
N TRP A 91 -3.90 1.82 -4.84
CA TRP A 91 -3.12 1.64 -6.06
C TRP A 91 -1.66 1.32 -5.75
N VAL A 92 -1.02 0.65 -6.70
CA VAL A 92 0.36 0.20 -6.66
C VAL A 92 1.23 1.19 -7.40
N LEU A 93 2.38 1.49 -6.83
CA LEU A 93 3.34 2.44 -7.35
C LEU A 93 4.78 2.05 -7.01
N THR A 94 5.71 2.68 -7.72
CA THR A 94 7.12 2.75 -7.34
C THR A 94 7.55 4.21 -7.31
N GLY A 95 8.75 4.48 -6.81
CA GLY A 95 9.32 5.82 -6.72
C GLY A 95 10.63 5.82 -5.94
N LYS A 96 11.16 7.02 -5.72
CA LYS A 96 12.38 7.24 -4.98
C LYS A 96 12.07 7.64 -3.54
N GLU A 97 12.57 6.86 -2.59
CA GLU A 97 12.48 7.20 -1.16
C GLU A 97 13.31 8.46 -0.85
N VAL A 98 12.72 9.39 -0.11
CA VAL A 98 13.37 10.64 0.31
C VAL A 98 13.43 10.83 1.82
N ASP A 99 12.48 10.26 2.56
CA ASP A 99 12.40 10.36 4.01
C ASP A 99 11.35 9.36 4.55
N PHE A 100 10.98 9.47 5.82
CA PHE A 100 9.91 8.70 6.46
C PHE A 100 8.84 9.60 7.09
N GLY A 101 7.60 9.11 7.08
CA GLY A 101 6.44 9.75 7.68
C GLY A 101 6.29 9.45 9.18
N PRO A 102 5.24 9.99 9.81
CA PRO A 102 5.03 9.90 11.27
C PRO A 102 4.85 8.46 11.77
N ASP A 103 4.32 7.56 10.95
CA ASP A 103 4.17 6.13 11.26
C ASP A 103 5.39 5.29 10.82
N ASN A 104 6.51 5.97 10.52
CA ASN A 104 7.75 5.40 9.99
C ASN A 104 7.54 4.69 8.63
N GLU A 105 6.57 5.16 7.86
CA GLU A 105 6.33 4.73 6.49
C GLU A 105 7.17 5.53 5.50
N PRO A 106 7.64 4.94 4.38
CA PRO A 106 8.45 5.70 3.42
C PRO A 106 7.69 6.85 2.77
N LEU A 107 8.41 7.93 2.50
CA LEU A 107 7.96 9.04 1.66
C LEU A 107 8.62 8.97 0.30
N LEU A 108 7.83 8.99 -0.77
CA LEU A 108 8.34 8.89 -2.14
C LEU A 108 8.22 10.20 -2.91
N VAL A 109 9.19 10.44 -3.78
CA VAL A 109 9.12 11.36 -4.93
C VAL A 109 9.30 10.59 -6.23
N ASP A 110 9.15 11.27 -7.37
CA ASP A 110 9.31 10.66 -8.70
C ASP A 110 8.44 9.40 -8.85
N VAL A 111 7.17 9.51 -8.43
CA VAL A 111 6.24 8.39 -8.33
C VAL A 111 5.82 7.92 -9.72
N GLU A 112 5.90 6.61 -9.94
CA GLU A 112 5.42 5.93 -11.14
C GLU A 112 4.24 5.02 -10.77
N PRO A 113 3.02 5.33 -11.24
CA PRO A 113 1.84 4.48 -11.04
C PRO A 113 1.95 3.18 -11.84
N ILE A 114 1.63 2.05 -11.21
CA ILE A 114 1.75 0.71 -11.81
C ILE A 114 0.37 0.12 -12.09
N ALA A 115 -0.51 0.10 -11.09
CA ALA A 115 -1.82 -0.53 -11.22
C ALA A 115 -2.80 -0.04 -10.16
N TRP A 116 -4.09 -0.10 -10.47
CA TRP A 116 -5.14 -0.03 -9.46
C TRP A 116 -5.31 -1.37 -8.74
N ILE A 117 -5.80 -1.33 -7.50
CA ILE A 117 -6.26 -2.50 -6.77
C ILE A 117 -7.80 -2.49 -6.75
N SER A 118 -8.42 -3.63 -7.07
CA SER A 118 -9.88 -3.76 -7.05
C SER A 118 -10.43 -4.07 -5.66
N ASP A 119 -11.71 -3.78 -5.45
CA ASP A 119 -12.41 -4.11 -4.20
C ASP A 119 -12.46 -5.63 -3.95
N GLU A 120 -12.48 -6.44 -5.01
CA GLU A 120 -12.41 -7.89 -4.88
C GLU A 120 -11.06 -8.37 -4.31
N LEU A 121 -9.95 -7.74 -4.73
CA LEU A 121 -8.62 -8.03 -4.20
C LEU A 121 -8.55 -7.60 -2.72
N VAL A 122 -9.07 -6.42 -2.39
CA VAL A 122 -9.15 -5.96 -1.00
C VAL A 122 -9.92 -6.96 -0.14
N ARG A 123 -11.08 -7.42 -0.59
CA ARG A 123 -11.86 -8.44 0.13
C ARG A 123 -11.09 -9.76 0.28
N GLU A 124 -10.41 -10.22 -0.76
CA GLU A 124 -9.53 -11.41 -0.70
C GLU A 124 -8.42 -11.22 0.35
N ALA A 125 -7.81 -10.04 0.41
CA ALA A 125 -6.82 -9.69 1.43
C ALA A 125 -7.40 -9.72 2.85
N HIS A 126 -8.60 -9.18 3.06
CA HIS A 126 -9.29 -9.27 4.35
C HIS A 126 -9.54 -10.73 4.77
N GLU A 127 -10.10 -11.55 3.89
CA GLU A 127 -10.38 -12.96 4.16
C GLU A 127 -9.09 -13.73 4.48
N ARG A 128 -8.03 -13.51 3.69
CA ARG A 128 -6.74 -14.17 3.87
C ARG A 128 -6.05 -13.74 5.18
N TYR A 129 -6.03 -12.45 5.48
CA TYR A 129 -5.41 -11.90 6.68
C TYR A 129 -6.02 -12.51 7.95
N HIS A 130 -7.35 -12.55 8.06
CA HIS A 130 -8.05 -13.06 9.25
C HIS A 130 -8.06 -14.59 9.35
N SER A 131 -7.92 -15.31 8.23
CA SER A 131 -7.92 -16.78 8.24
C SER A 131 -6.54 -17.41 8.41
N ARG A 132 -5.47 -16.69 8.05
CA ARG A 132 -4.10 -17.24 8.03
C ARG A 132 -3.16 -16.64 9.07
N LEU A 133 -3.49 -15.47 9.61
CA LEU A 133 -2.71 -14.81 10.64
C LEU A 133 -3.53 -14.67 11.92
N ASP A 134 -2.84 -14.68 13.08
CA ASP A 134 -3.41 -14.43 14.41
C ASP A 134 -3.73 -12.93 14.59
N ALA A 135 -4.55 -12.37 13.71
CA ALA A 135 -4.92 -10.96 13.72
C ALA A 135 -5.57 -10.57 15.06
N GLY A 136 -5.01 -9.58 15.75
CA GLY A 136 -5.58 -9.07 17.01
C GLY A 136 -5.32 -9.93 18.25
N ARG A 137 -4.47 -10.97 18.17
CA ARG A 137 -4.07 -11.73 19.35
C ARG A 137 -3.13 -10.89 20.22
N ALA A 138 -3.57 -10.50 21.41
CA ALA A 138 -2.71 -9.89 22.42
C ALA A 138 -1.62 -10.90 22.82
N THR A 139 -0.35 -10.50 22.70
CA THR A 139 0.81 -11.31 23.12
C THR A 139 1.23 -11.06 24.56
N HIS A 140 0.54 -10.15 25.25
CA HIS A 140 0.72 -9.89 26.67
C HIS A 140 -0.56 -10.30 27.40
N GLU A 141 -0.54 -11.50 28.00
CA GLU A 141 -1.32 -11.75 29.22
C GLU A 141 -0.55 -11.06 30.37
N ASP A 142 -1.27 -10.29 31.20
CA ASP A 142 -0.72 -9.59 32.37
C ASP A 142 0.00 -10.52 33.36
#